data_AF-A0A7C2K325-F1
#
_entry.id   AF-A0A7C2K325-F1
#
_cell.length_a   1.000
_cell.length_b   1.000
_cell.length_c   1.000
_cell.angle_alpha   90.00
_cell.angle_beta   90.00
_cell.angle_gamma   90.00
#
_symmetry.space_group_name_H-M   'P 1'
#
loop_
_entity.id
_entity.type
_entity.pdbx_description
1 polymer ?
#
loop_
_entity_poly.entity_id
_entity_poly.type
_entity_poly.pdbx_seq_one_letter_code
_entity_poly.pdbx_strand_id
1 'polypeptide(L)'
;MLVVLNLLLALTLSQGYSMEKPGTILARSTANGLTVTYNFGNLGYDIVEIGGRRFVKFKTENLGVLQELGKPELPAWRDFIEVPYGADVEVKIVDLKTET
;
A
#
# COMPACT_ATOMS: atom_id res chain seq x y z
N MET A 1 9.23 37.65 -24.75
CA MET A 1 8.00 37.23 -24.03
C MET A 1 7.65 35.75 -24.27
N LEU A 2 8.64 34.87 -24.43
CA LEU A 2 8.43 33.41 -24.60
C LEU A 2 9.04 32.59 -23.47
N VAL A 3 10.15 33.09 -22.88
CA VAL A 3 10.91 32.40 -21.82
C VAL A 3 10.11 32.30 -20.51
N VAL A 4 9.34 33.33 -20.16
CA VAL A 4 8.53 33.36 -18.94
C VAL A 4 7.38 32.35 -18.99
N LEU A 5 6.80 32.13 -20.18
CA LEU A 5 5.69 31.19 -20.37
C LEU A 5 6.16 29.74 -20.17
N ASN A 6 7.34 29.39 -20.69
CA ASN A 6 7.92 28.06 -20.49
C ASN A 6 8.33 27.79 -19.03
N LEU A 7 8.76 28.83 -18.30
CA LEU A 7 9.11 28.68 -16.89
C LEU A 7 7.87 28.45 -16.01
N LEU A 8 6.77 29.16 -16.29
CA LEU A 8 5.51 28.97 -15.57
C LEU A 8 4.90 27.58 -15.81
N LEU A 9 4.95 27.06 -17.05
CA LEU A 9 4.50 25.71 -17.37
C LEU A 9 5.33 24.62 -16.67
N ALA A 10 6.65 24.80 -16.57
CA ALA A 10 7.52 23.85 -15.86
C ALA A 10 7.25 23.81 -14.34
N LEU A 11 6.88 24.96 -13.75
CA LEU A 11 6.52 25.07 -12.33
C LEU A 11 5.14 24.45 -12.01
N THR A 12 4.18 24.48 -12.94
CA THR A 12 2.88 23.83 -12.73
C THR A 12 2.93 22.33 -13.00
N LEU A 13 3.80 21.87 -13.91
CA LEU A 13 4.02 20.44 -14.20
C LEU A 13 4.85 19.72 -13.11
N SER A 14 5.67 20.45 -12.35
CA SER A 14 6.47 19.87 -11.26
C SER A 14 5.70 19.71 -9.94
N GLN A 15 4.53 20.34 -9.82
CA GLN A 15 3.53 19.99 -8.80
C GLN A 15 2.77 18.71 -9.19
N GLY A 16 3.47 17.78 -9.86
CA GLY A 16 3.01 16.44 -10.09
C GLY A 16 2.59 15.84 -8.76
N TYR A 17 1.37 15.33 -8.73
CA TYR A 17 0.82 14.48 -7.68
C TYR A 17 1.93 13.59 -7.13
N SER A 18 2.38 13.88 -5.91
CA SER A 18 3.22 12.93 -5.18
C SER A 18 2.29 11.78 -4.85
N MET A 19 2.25 10.76 -5.72
CA MET A 19 1.71 9.46 -5.31
C MET A 19 2.61 9.03 -4.15
N GLU A 20 2.07 9.06 -2.93
CA GLU A 20 2.75 8.48 -1.78
C GLU A 20 3.18 7.07 -2.17
N LYS A 21 4.49 6.79 -2.06
CA LYS A 21 5.02 5.49 -2.44
C LYS A 21 4.38 4.43 -1.54
N PRO A 22 3.99 3.27 -2.08
CA PRO A 22 3.53 2.16 -1.26
C PRO A 22 4.57 1.87 -0.17
N GLY A 23 4.11 1.72 1.06
CA GLY A 23 5.02 1.53 2.18
C GLY A 23 4.32 1.54 3.54
N THR A 24 5.13 1.18 4.54
CA THR A 24 4.75 1.25 5.95
C THR A 24 5.42 2.45 6.57
N ILE A 25 4.63 3.30 7.22
CA ILE A 25 5.11 4.49 7.91
C ILE A 25 4.84 4.31 9.40
N LEU A 26 5.89 4.47 10.22
CA LEU A 26 5.75 4.53 11.66
C LEU A 26 5.16 5.88 12.06
N ALA A 27 3.86 5.90 12.39
CA ALA A 27 3.16 7.12 12.77
C ALA A 27 3.43 7.51 14.23
N ARG A 28 3.49 6.53 15.13
CA ARG A 28 3.77 6.75 16.56
C ARG A 28 4.43 5.53 17.20
N SER A 29 5.40 5.77 18.07
CA SER A 29 6.02 4.74 18.92
C SER A 29 6.06 5.21 20.37
N THR A 30 5.65 4.35 21.27
CA THR A 30 5.65 4.57 22.72
C THR A 30 6.14 3.29 23.41
N ALA A 31 6.43 3.37 24.71
CA ALA A 31 6.87 2.21 25.48
C ALA A 31 5.92 1.01 25.42
N ASN A 32 4.60 1.25 25.25
CA ASN A 32 3.57 0.21 25.32
C ASN A 32 2.75 0.08 24.02
N GLY A 33 3.17 0.69 22.93
CA GLY A 33 2.35 0.69 21.73
C GLY A 33 3.01 1.30 20.51
N LEU A 34 2.64 0.76 19.36
CA LEU A 34 3.07 1.15 18.04
C LEU A 34 1.83 1.53 17.21
N THR A 35 1.91 2.62 16.48
CA THR A 35 0.91 2.98 15.45
C THR A 35 1.63 3.05 14.12
N VAL A 36 1.19 2.19 13.19
CA VAL A 36 1.73 2.10 11.83
C VAL A 36 0.64 2.45 10.84
N THR A 37 1.01 3.17 9.79
CA THR A 37 0.15 3.47 8.64
C THR A 37 0.66 2.66 7.46
N TYR A 38 -0.25 1.90 6.85
CA TYR A 38 0.02 1.17 5.62
C TYR A 38 -0.55 1.95 4.44
N ASN A 39 0.32 2.37 3.53
CA ASN A 39 -0.08 2.89 2.23
C ASN A 39 0.15 1.80 1.18
N PHE A 40 -0.93 1.30 0.59
CA PHE A 40 -0.87 0.25 -0.43
C PHE A 40 -0.57 0.77 -1.85
N GLY A 41 -0.59 2.10 -2.03
CA GLY A 41 -0.53 2.78 -3.32
C GLY A 41 -1.59 2.27 -4.30
N ASN A 42 -1.21 2.16 -5.57
CA ASN A 42 -2.12 1.66 -6.61
C ASN A 42 -2.13 0.12 -6.63
N LEU A 43 -3.31 -0.47 -6.44
CA LEU A 43 -3.52 -1.89 -6.64
C LEU A 43 -3.83 -2.16 -8.12
N GLY A 44 -2.88 -2.77 -8.82
CA GLY A 44 -3.07 -3.25 -10.18
C GLY A 44 -3.83 -4.58 -10.21
N TYR A 45 -4.27 -4.97 -11.41
CA TYR A 45 -4.82 -6.30 -11.65
C TYR A 45 -4.51 -6.78 -13.06
N ASP A 46 -4.40 -8.09 -13.20
CA ASP A 46 -4.36 -8.78 -14.48
C ASP A 46 -5.55 -9.72 -14.62
N ILE A 47 -5.85 -10.10 -15.86
CA ILE A 47 -6.79 -11.17 -16.15
C ILE A 47 -6.01 -12.43 -16.50
N VAL A 48 -6.25 -13.49 -15.73
CA VAL A 48 -5.64 -14.82 -15.91
C VAL A 48 -6.68 -15.81 -16.37
N GLU A 49 -6.32 -16.69 -17.30
CA GLU A 49 -7.19 -17.73 -17.80
C GLU A 49 -6.78 -19.09 -17.22
N ILE A 50 -7.74 -19.77 -16.58
CA ILE A 50 -7.53 -21.08 -15.94
C ILE A 50 -8.72 -21.96 -16.32
N GLY A 51 -8.46 -23.06 -17.02
CA GLY A 51 -9.51 -24.01 -17.44
C GLY A 51 -10.62 -23.39 -18.29
N GLY A 52 -10.28 -22.45 -19.18
CA GLY A 52 -11.23 -21.76 -20.06
C GLY A 52 -12.07 -20.68 -19.35
N ARG A 53 -11.76 -20.35 -18.09
CA ARG A 53 -12.41 -19.28 -17.33
C ARG A 53 -11.42 -18.17 -17.04
N ARG A 54 -11.92 -16.92 -17.06
CA ARG A 54 -11.13 -15.72 -16.78
C ARG A 54 -11.31 -15.30 -15.33
N PHE A 55 -10.22 -15.01 -14.65
CA PHE A 55 -10.17 -14.56 -13.26
C PHE A 55 -9.39 -13.27 -13.16
N VAL A 56 -9.77 -12.41 -12.20
CA VAL A 56 -8.99 -11.22 -11.85
C VAL A 56 -7.94 -11.62 -10.82
N LYS A 57 -6.68 -11.27 -11.09
CA LYS A 57 -5.57 -11.46 -10.18
C LYS A 57 -4.99 -10.10 -9.82
N PHE A 58 -5.13 -9.71 -8.56
CA PHE A 58 -4.56 -8.46 -8.05
C PHE A 58 -3.05 -8.53 -7.98
N LYS A 59 -2.38 -7.41 -8.28
CA LYS A 59 -0.93 -7.26 -8.27
C LYS A 59 -0.55 -5.90 -7.70
N THR A 60 0.48 -5.88 -6.87
CA THR A 60 1.14 -4.65 -6.45
C THR A 60 2.56 -4.97 -6.01
N GLU A 61 3.43 -3.98 -6.02
CA GLU A 61 4.82 -4.14 -5.60
C GLU A 61 4.90 -4.42 -4.10
N ASN A 62 5.80 -5.31 -3.70
CA ASN A 62 6.12 -5.62 -2.29
C ASN A 62 5.00 -6.27 -1.46
N LEU A 63 3.95 -6.80 -2.09
CA LEU A 63 2.98 -7.66 -1.39
C LEU A 63 3.24 -9.15 -1.59
N GLY A 64 3.12 -9.89 -0.51
CA GLY A 64 3.01 -11.35 -0.56
C GLY A 64 1.60 -11.77 -0.97
N VAL A 65 1.36 -13.08 -1.04
CA VAL A 65 0.04 -13.64 -1.32
C VAL A 65 -0.40 -14.57 -0.20
N LEU A 66 -1.65 -14.46 0.21
CA LEU A 66 -2.33 -15.45 1.02
C LEU A 66 -3.06 -16.38 0.07
N GLN A 67 -2.64 -17.63 0.06
CA GLN A 67 -3.22 -18.67 -0.78
C GLN A 67 -3.62 -19.85 0.09
N GLU A 68 -4.91 -20.18 0.04
CA GLU A 68 -5.45 -21.46 0.46
C GLU A 68 -5.94 -22.18 -0.80
N LEU A 69 -5.63 -23.47 -0.94
CA LEU A 69 -5.99 -24.22 -2.13
C LEU A 69 -7.52 -24.21 -2.33
N GLY A 70 -7.94 -23.83 -3.54
CA GLY A 70 -9.35 -23.70 -3.90
C GLY A 70 -10.01 -22.37 -3.50
N LYS A 71 -9.32 -21.48 -2.79
CA LYS A 71 -9.82 -20.14 -2.46
C LYS A 71 -9.17 -19.06 -3.35
N PRO A 72 -9.80 -17.87 -3.45
CA PRO A 72 -9.20 -16.73 -4.12
C PRO A 72 -7.83 -16.39 -3.51
N GLU A 73 -6.87 -16.10 -4.39
CA GLU A 73 -5.57 -15.56 -3.99
C GLU A 73 -5.76 -14.09 -3.62
N LEU A 74 -5.38 -13.72 -2.39
CA LEU A 74 -5.45 -12.34 -1.91
C LEU A 74 -4.05 -11.80 -1.64
N PRO A 75 -3.74 -10.56 -2.08
CA PRO A 75 -2.47 -9.94 -1.73
C PRO A 75 -2.44 -9.60 -0.23
N ALA A 76 -1.26 -9.68 0.39
CA ALA A 76 -1.07 -9.43 1.81
C ALA A 76 0.23 -8.68 2.10
N TRP A 77 0.11 -7.61 2.90
CA TRP A 77 1.24 -6.85 3.44
C TRP A 77 1.70 -7.49 4.74
N ARG A 78 3.02 -7.60 4.91
CA ARG A 78 3.61 -8.20 6.11
C ARG A 78 4.87 -7.46 6.50
N ASP A 79 4.88 -6.99 7.73
CA ASP A 79 6.07 -6.46 8.39
C ASP A 79 6.34 -7.21 9.68
N PHE A 80 7.62 -7.26 10.05
CA PHE A 80 8.04 -7.74 11.36
C PHE A 80 8.15 -6.57 12.33
N ILE A 81 7.79 -6.82 13.58
CA ILE A 81 7.94 -5.87 14.68
C ILE A 81 8.60 -6.57 15.86
N GLU A 82 9.43 -5.85 16.60
CA GLU A 82 9.97 -6.31 17.86
C GLU A 82 8.93 -6.15 18.98
N VAL A 83 8.65 -7.25 19.68
CA VAL A 83 7.71 -7.28 20.81
C VAL A 83 8.50 -7.60 22.08
N PRO A 84 8.35 -6.81 23.17
CA PRO A 84 9.00 -7.10 24.43
C PRO A 84 8.63 -8.49 24.96
N TYR A 85 9.59 -9.13 25.63
CA TYR A 85 9.37 -10.45 26.23
C TYR A 85 8.23 -10.39 27.26
N GLY A 86 7.30 -11.33 27.15
CA GLY A 86 6.14 -11.45 28.06
C GLY A 86 5.03 -10.43 27.81
N ALA A 87 5.09 -9.63 26.74
CA ALA A 87 4.01 -8.73 26.37
C ALA A 87 2.87 -9.47 25.66
N ASP A 88 1.63 -9.12 26.02
CA ASP A 88 0.44 -9.50 25.26
C ASP A 88 0.20 -8.49 24.13
N VAL A 89 0.04 -8.99 22.91
CA VAL A 89 -0.14 -8.15 21.71
C VAL A 89 -1.61 -8.10 21.32
N GLU A 90 -2.16 -6.90 21.25
CA GLU A 90 -3.48 -6.62 20.70
C GLU A 90 -3.36 -5.67 19.50
N VAL A 91 -4.05 -5.99 18.41
CA VAL A 91 -4.04 -5.17 17.18
C VAL A 91 -5.42 -4.57 16.97
N LYS A 92 -5.47 -3.26 16.69
CA LYS A 92 -6.69 -2.52 16.38
C LYS A 92 -6.50 -1.65 15.14
N ILE A 93 -7.51 -1.62 14.28
CA ILE A 93 -7.56 -0.66 13.17
C ILE A 93 -8.05 0.67 13.75
N VAL A 94 -7.17 1.66 13.77
CA VAL A 94 -7.46 2.98 14.35
C VAL A 94 -8.12 3.90 13.34
N ASP A 95 -7.73 3.81 12.06
CA ASP A 95 -8.28 4.58 10.95
C ASP A 95 -8.22 3.75 9.66
N LEU A 96 -9.16 3.99 8.76
CA LEU A 96 -9.21 3.38 7.43
C LEU A 96 -9.69 4.43 6.42
N LYS A 97 -8.79 4.83 5.52
CA LYS A 97 -9.11 5.72 4.41
C LYS A 97 -9.26 4.92 3.13
N THR A 98 -10.33 5.22 2.40
CA THR A 98 -10.55 4.69 1.05
C THR A 98 -10.53 5.86 0.09
N GLU A 99 -9.56 5.90 -0.81
CA GLU A 99 -9.56 6.83 -1.93
C GLU A 99 -10.27 6.13 -3.11
N THR A 100 -11.27 6.81 -3.68
CA THR A 100 -12.13 6.27 -4.76
C THR A 100 -11.78 6.94 -6.08
#